data_AF-A0A1B1KHP5-F1
#
_entry.id   AF-A0A1B1KHP5-F1
#
_cell.length_a   1.000
_cell.length_b   1.000
_cell.length_c   1.000
_cell.angle_alpha   90.00
_cell.angle_beta   90.00
_cell.angle_gamma   90.00
#
_symmetry.space_group_name_H-M   'P 1'
#
loop_
_entity.id
_entity.type
_entity.pdbx_description
1 polymer ?
#
loop_
_entity_poly.entity_id
_entity_poly.type
_entity_poly.pdbx_seq_one_letter_code
_entity_poly.pdbx_strand_id
1 'polypeptide(L)'
;MDHWYRSLWLRLPRAGLAFVVFEQNLREAAGDLDTRRRWLFRFVVRQRVADRELVGSVLGASPKFQRLWSQRMAHTGQKSDSKLVPHTGARSSRRRYGIGGQPVITLQNAFELARAEQGLAVVATLRTDATIQSSVVNTGVLAHPVTSESVLAFVAHGKVKLANLRARPQVTTTFRSGWQWATVEGRAEIAGPNDPQPWLDSERLRLLLREIFVAAGGSHDNWTEFDRVMAADRRAAVLVRPDRIYSNPSPASA
;
A
#
# COMPACT_ATOMS: atom_id res chain seq x y z
N MET A 1 -15.12 -24.84 -14.42
CA MET A 1 -14.79 -23.39 -14.44
C MET A 1 -16.00 -22.66 -14.97
N ASP A 2 -16.70 -21.92 -14.13
CA ASP A 2 -18.00 -21.33 -14.46
C ASP A 2 -17.94 -20.26 -15.56
N HIS A 3 -19.03 -20.16 -16.30
CA HIS A 3 -19.25 -19.26 -17.44
C HIS A 3 -19.03 -17.77 -17.08
N TRP A 4 -19.30 -17.36 -15.84
CA TRP A 4 -19.10 -15.98 -15.36
C TRP A 4 -17.63 -15.64 -15.08
N TYR A 5 -16.79 -16.65 -14.83
CA TYR A 5 -15.35 -16.46 -14.60
C TYR A 5 -14.64 -16.16 -15.92
N ARG A 6 -15.04 -16.84 -17.00
CA ARG A 6 -14.50 -16.64 -18.36
C ARG A 6 -14.84 -15.26 -18.93
N SER A 7 -16.02 -14.72 -18.62
CA SER A 7 -16.45 -13.39 -19.11
C SER A 7 -15.75 -12.23 -18.40
N LEU A 8 -15.45 -12.35 -17.10
CA LEU A 8 -14.63 -11.39 -16.35
C LEU A 8 -13.15 -11.45 -16.79
N TRP A 9 -12.64 -12.67 -17.04
CA TRP A 9 -11.25 -12.92 -17.47
C TRP A 9 -10.92 -12.35 -18.87
N LEU A 10 -11.92 -12.24 -19.76
CA LEU A 10 -11.74 -11.69 -21.10
C LEU A 10 -11.85 -10.15 -21.18
N ARG A 11 -12.31 -9.48 -20.11
CA ARG A 11 -12.69 -8.05 -20.13
C ARG A 11 -11.83 -7.14 -19.26
N LEU A 12 -10.90 -7.68 -18.47
CA LEU A 12 -9.93 -6.88 -17.73
C LEU A 12 -8.86 -6.32 -18.68
N PRO A 13 -8.47 -5.03 -18.57
CA PRO A 13 -7.33 -4.50 -19.31
C PRO A 13 -6.07 -5.29 -18.96
N ARG A 14 -5.46 -5.96 -19.95
CA ARG A 14 -4.22 -6.74 -19.77
C ARG A 14 -2.98 -5.88 -19.47
N ALA A 15 -3.15 -4.57 -19.39
CA ALA A 15 -2.07 -3.61 -19.18
C ALA A 15 -2.32 -2.81 -17.89
N GLY A 16 -1.57 -3.13 -16.85
CA GLY A 16 -1.53 -2.36 -15.60
C GLY A 16 -1.09 -3.20 -14.40
N LEU A 17 -0.27 -2.62 -13.51
CA LEU A 17 0.25 -3.29 -12.30
C LEU A 17 -0.87 -3.87 -11.41
N ALA A 18 -2.05 -3.27 -11.43
CA ALA A 18 -3.24 -3.75 -10.72
C ALA A 18 -3.69 -5.16 -11.16
N PHE A 19 -3.48 -5.53 -12.44
CA PHE A 19 -3.81 -6.85 -12.98
C PHE A 19 -2.85 -7.94 -12.51
N VAL A 20 -1.56 -7.61 -12.34
CA VAL A 20 -0.53 -8.54 -11.84
C VAL A 20 -0.71 -8.82 -10.35
N VAL A 21 -1.04 -7.78 -9.57
CA VAL A 21 -1.36 -7.90 -8.14
C VAL A 21 -2.65 -8.68 -7.91
N PHE A 22 -3.63 -8.54 -8.80
CA PHE A 22 -4.86 -9.31 -8.82
C PHE A 22 -4.61 -10.80 -9.05
N GLU A 23 -3.85 -11.18 -10.08
CA GLU A 23 -3.53 -12.58 -10.37
C GLU A 23 -2.69 -13.25 -9.26
N GLN A 24 -1.70 -12.54 -8.70
CA GLN A 24 -0.80 -13.11 -7.70
C GLN A 24 -1.53 -13.37 -6.36
N ASN A 25 -2.38 -12.44 -5.91
CA ASN A 25 -3.18 -12.63 -4.69
C ASN A 25 -4.32 -13.64 -4.88
N LEU A 26 -4.87 -13.78 -6.10
CA LEU A 26 -5.91 -14.78 -6.39
C LEU A 26 -5.39 -16.23 -6.39
N ARG A 27 -4.14 -16.45 -6.81
CA ARG A 27 -3.52 -17.79 -6.78
C ARG A 27 -3.20 -18.25 -5.35
N GLU A 28 -3.05 -17.32 -4.40
CA GLU A 28 -2.67 -17.59 -3.01
C GLU A 28 -3.85 -17.57 -2.03
N ALA A 29 -5.02 -17.05 -2.42
CA ALA A 29 -6.21 -16.98 -1.58
C ALA A 29 -6.94 -18.33 -1.49
N ALA A 30 -6.56 -19.19 -0.55
CA ALA A 30 -7.40 -20.33 -0.12
C ALA A 30 -8.62 -19.82 0.66
N GLY A 31 -9.84 -20.16 0.21
CA GLY A 31 -11.10 -19.78 0.86
C GLY A 31 -12.32 -19.88 -0.08
N ASP A 32 -13.53 -19.93 0.51
CA ASP A 32 -14.81 -20.05 -0.20
C ASP A 32 -15.08 -18.85 -1.15
N LEU A 33 -15.83 -19.14 -2.23
CA LEU A 33 -16.17 -18.23 -3.32
C LEU A 33 -16.82 -16.94 -2.83
N ASP A 34 -17.60 -16.97 -1.75
CA ASP A 34 -18.29 -15.78 -1.25
C ASP A 34 -17.33 -14.80 -0.54
N THR A 35 -16.31 -15.35 0.12
CA THR A 35 -15.21 -14.57 0.71
C THR A 35 -14.39 -13.89 -0.37
N ARG A 36 -14.09 -14.62 -1.46
CA ARG A 36 -13.38 -14.09 -2.63
C ARG A 36 -14.19 -12.98 -3.32
N ARG A 37 -15.51 -13.13 -3.46
CA ARG A 37 -16.40 -12.13 -4.06
C ARG A 37 -16.49 -10.84 -3.25
N ARG A 38 -16.62 -10.93 -1.92
CA ARG A 38 -16.67 -9.75 -1.03
C ARG A 38 -15.33 -9.00 -0.98
N TRP A 39 -14.22 -9.72 -1.13
CA TRP A 39 -12.89 -9.12 -1.22
C TRP A 39 -12.70 -8.39 -2.57
N LEU A 40 -13.03 -9.04 -3.69
CA LEU A 40 -12.96 -8.46 -5.03
C LEU A 40 -13.82 -7.20 -5.16
N PHE A 41 -15.05 -7.26 -4.64
CA PHE A 41 -15.98 -6.13 -4.65
C PHE A 41 -15.39 -4.92 -3.91
N ARG A 42 -14.80 -5.14 -2.74
CA ARG A 42 -14.14 -4.07 -1.97
C ARG A 42 -12.87 -3.56 -2.65
N PHE A 43 -12.10 -4.42 -3.31
CA PHE A 43 -10.92 -4.02 -4.08
C PHE A 43 -11.28 -3.12 -5.26
N VAL A 44 -12.26 -3.53 -6.09
CA VAL A 44 -12.71 -2.79 -7.29
C VAL A 44 -13.33 -1.45 -6.92
N VAL A 45 -14.19 -1.40 -5.89
CA VAL A 45 -14.82 -0.16 -5.43
C VAL A 45 -13.79 0.81 -4.82
N ARG A 46 -12.74 0.29 -4.17
CA ARG A 46 -11.74 1.10 -3.45
C ARG A 46 -10.64 1.66 -4.36
N GLN A 47 -10.35 1.03 -5.50
CA GLN A 47 -9.32 1.47 -6.45
C GLN A 47 -9.74 2.62 -7.38
N ARG A 48 -11.00 3.10 -7.30
CA ARG A 48 -11.58 4.05 -8.29
C ARG A 48 -11.21 3.66 -9.73
N VAL A 49 -11.36 2.38 -10.08
CA VAL A 49 -11.34 1.98 -11.50
C VAL A 49 -12.53 2.70 -12.14
N ALA A 50 -12.25 3.76 -12.88
CA ALA A 50 -13.24 4.66 -13.47
C ALA A 50 -13.91 4.03 -14.70
N ASP A 51 -14.37 2.79 -14.56
CA ASP A 51 -15.07 2.08 -15.62
C ASP A 51 -16.55 1.90 -15.22
N ARG A 52 -17.39 2.79 -15.74
CA ARG A 52 -18.83 2.85 -15.48
C ARG A 52 -19.56 1.60 -15.98
N GLU A 53 -19.06 0.91 -17.00
CA GLU A 53 -19.69 -0.30 -17.54
C GLU A 53 -19.43 -1.53 -16.66
N LEU A 54 -18.23 -1.62 -16.08
CA LEU A 54 -17.87 -2.69 -15.14
C LEU A 54 -18.73 -2.63 -13.88
N VAL A 55 -18.93 -1.43 -13.34
CA VAL A 55 -19.79 -1.17 -12.17
C VAL A 55 -21.26 -1.49 -12.46
N GLY A 56 -21.76 -1.16 -13.66
CA GLY A 56 -23.13 -1.49 -14.09
C GLY A 56 -23.41 -3.00 -14.16
N SER A 57 -22.45 -3.78 -14.63
CA SER A 57 -22.58 -5.25 -14.70
C SER A 57 -22.59 -5.94 -13.33
N VAL A 58 -21.97 -5.34 -12.31
CA VAL A 58 -21.92 -5.85 -10.93
C VAL A 58 -23.14 -5.42 -10.11
N LEU A 59 -23.73 -4.25 -10.41
CA LEU A 59 -24.84 -3.66 -9.65
C LEU A 59 -26.24 -3.99 -10.18
N GLY A 60 -26.36 -4.81 -11.22
CA GLY A 60 -27.60 -5.08 -11.96
C GLY A 60 -28.76 -5.76 -11.20
N ALA A 61 -28.78 -5.82 -9.86
CA ALA A 61 -29.86 -6.50 -9.13
C ALA A 61 -30.22 -5.90 -7.75
N SER A 62 -30.05 -4.60 -7.50
CA SER A 62 -30.55 -4.02 -6.23
C SER A 62 -31.11 -2.59 -6.34
N PRO A 63 -32.45 -2.41 -6.26
CA PRO A 63 -33.11 -1.10 -6.26
C PRO A 63 -32.72 -0.18 -5.08
N LYS A 64 -32.21 -0.74 -3.99
CA LYS A 64 -31.72 -0.01 -2.82
C LYS A 64 -30.43 0.76 -3.13
N PHE A 65 -29.57 0.20 -3.97
CA PHE A 65 -28.28 0.80 -4.35
C PHE A 65 -28.43 1.94 -5.35
N GLN A 66 -29.40 1.85 -6.27
CA GLN A 66 -29.70 2.94 -7.20
C GLN A 66 -30.14 4.21 -6.46
N ARG A 67 -30.94 4.09 -5.38
CA ARG A 67 -31.36 5.25 -4.57
C ARG A 67 -30.21 5.92 -3.81
N LEU A 68 -29.32 5.13 -3.20
CA LEU A 68 -28.16 5.65 -2.46
C LEU A 68 -27.17 6.38 -3.38
N TRP A 69 -27.04 5.91 -4.63
CA TRP A 69 -26.17 6.54 -5.62
C TRP A 69 -26.75 7.88 -6.11
N SER A 70 -28.05 7.94 -6.40
CA SER A 70 -28.72 9.18 -6.82
C SER A 70 -28.69 10.27 -5.73
N GLN A 71 -28.84 9.91 -4.45
CA GLN A 71 -28.75 10.86 -3.32
C GLN A 71 -27.35 11.44 -3.14
N ARG A 72 -26.31 10.64 -3.39
CA ARG A 72 -24.91 11.07 -3.20
C ARG A 72 -24.40 11.98 -4.31
N MET A 73 -24.90 11.81 -5.54
CA MET A 73 -24.51 12.63 -6.69
C MET A 73 -25.14 14.04 -6.66
N ALA A 74 -26.28 14.21 -5.98
CA ALA A 74 -26.96 15.50 -5.84
C ALA A 74 -26.20 16.52 -4.97
N HIS A 75 -25.32 16.07 -4.07
CA HIS A 75 -24.55 16.94 -3.17
C HIS A 75 -23.19 17.39 -3.73
N THR A 76 -22.79 16.89 -4.91
CA THR A 76 -21.47 17.17 -5.51
C THR A 76 -21.46 18.35 -6.48
N GLY A 77 -22.57 19.10 -6.59
CA GLY A 77 -22.72 20.16 -7.58
C GLY A 77 -23.15 21.50 -6.99
N GLN A 78 -22.27 22.21 -6.30
CA GLN A 78 -22.38 23.67 -6.24
C GLN A 78 -21.00 24.34 -6.16
N LYS A 79 -20.82 25.34 -7.03
CA LYS A 79 -19.57 25.95 -7.47
C LYS A 79 -18.96 26.95 -6.48
N SER A 80 -17.65 27.06 -6.66
CA SER A 80 -16.70 28.13 -6.34
C SER A 80 -17.22 29.57 -6.26
N ASP A 81 -16.78 30.27 -5.22
CA ASP A 81 -16.08 31.56 -5.37
C ASP A 81 -15.33 31.93 -4.08
N SER A 82 -14.01 32.11 -4.14
CA SER A 82 -13.30 33.03 -3.24
C SER A 82 -11.88 33.33 -3.70
N LYS A 83 -11.67 34.64 -3.80
CA LYS A 83 -10.50 35.42 -4.23
C LYS A 83 -9.22 35.11 -3.45
N LEU A 84 -8.10 35.22 -4.18
CA LEU A 84 -6.72 35.23 -3.68
C LEU A 84 -6.44 36.49 -2.85
N VAL A 85 -5.76 36.32 -1.71
CA VAL A 85 -5.04 37.36 -0.97
C VAL A 85 -3.63 36.83 -0.71
N PRO A 86 -2.54 37.59 -0.95
CA PRO A 86 -1.19 37.11 -0.74
C PRO A 86 -0.75 37.29 0.72
N HIS A 87 -0.12 36.27 1.30
CA HIS A 87 0.66 36.41 2.53
C HIS A 87 2.15 36.14 2.25
N THR A 88 2.92 37.21 2.41
CA THR A 88 4.38 37.27 2.56
C THR A 88 4.78 36.72 3.93
N GLY A 89 5.89 35.96 4.02
CA GLY A 89 6.53 35.64 5.31
C GLY A 89 7.33 34.34 5.33
N ALA A 90 8.66 34.49 5.30
CA ALA A 90 9.67 33.45 5.13
C ALA A 90 9.81 32.45 6.31
N ARG A 91 10.33 31.26 5.99
CA ARG A 91 11.47 30.61 6.70
C ARG A 91 12.10 29.54 5.81
N SER A 92 13.30 29.83 5.30
CA SER A 92 14.10 28.93 4.48
C SER A 92 14.61 27.76 5.32
N SER A 93 14.11 26.54 5.08
CA SER A 93 14.72 25.34 5.61
C SER A 93 16.03 25.07 4.84
N ARG A 94 17.16 24.99 5.58
CA ARG A 94 18.47 24.65 5.01
C ARG A 94 18.39 23.26 4.37
N ARG A 95 18.48 23.19 3.04
CA ARG A 95 18.61 21.94 2.30
C ARG A 95 19.94 21.28 2.67
N ARG A 96 19.89 20.08 3.25
CA ARG A 96 21.06 19.22 3.42
C ARG A 96 21.33 18.53 2.08
N TYR A 97 22.52 18.74 1.53
CA TYR A 97 23.00 18.12 0.30
C TYR A 97 23.89 16.91 0.64
N GLY A 98 23.75 15.83 -0.13
CA GLY A 98 24.62 14.65 -0.04
C GLY A 98 25.91 14.85 -0.82
N ILE A 99 26.83 13.89 -0.71
CA ILE A 99 28.05 13.87 -1.54
C ILE A 99 27.63 13.84 -3.02
N GLY A 100 27.95 14.91 -3.76
CA GLY A 100 27.55 15.12 -5.16
C GLY A 100 26.52 16.24 -5.39
N GLY A 101 26.14 17.03 -4.38
CA GLY A 101 25.30 18.23 -4.58
C GLY A 101 23.83 17.96 -4.92
N GLN A 102 23.41 16.69 -4.88
CA GLN A 102 22.00 16.32 -4.99
C GLN A 102 21.31 16.49 -3.62
N PRO A 103 20.06 16.98 -3.57
CA PRO A 103 19.30 17.03 -2.33
C PRO A 103 19.25 15.64 -1.71
N VAL A 104 19.59 15.51 -0.42
CA VAL A 104 19.41 14.22 0.28
C VAL A 104 17.91 13.93 0.30
N ILE A 105 17.48 12.92 -0.43
CA ILE A 105 16.11 12.44 -0.35
C ILE A 105 15.93 11.76 1.01
N THR A 106 14.97 12.26 1.79
CA THR A 106 14.59 11.64 3.06
C THR A 106 13.60 10.50 2.81
N LEU A 107 13.43 9.61 3.80
CA LEU A 107 12.41 8.58 3.74
C LEU A 107 11.01 9.18 3.53
N GLN A 108 10.71 10.28 4.22
CA GLN A 108 9.43 10.97 4.04
C GLN A 108 9.25 11.46 2.60
N ASN A 109 10.26 12.13 2.04
CA ASN A 109 10.20 12.63 0.65
C ASN A 109 10.02 11.48 -0.35
N ALA A 110 10.67 10.34 -0.14
CA ALA A 110 10.48 9.15 -0.97
C ALA A 110 9.04 8.61 -0.85
N PHE A 111 8.51 8.52 0.36
CA PHE A 111 7.16 8.03 0.63
C PHE A 111 6.06 8.95 0.11
N GLU A 112 6.29 10.27 0.00
CA GLU A 112 5.30 11.20 -0.57
C GLU A 112 4.86 10.79 -1.99
N LEU A 113 5.72 10.15 -2.77
CA LEU A 113 5.35 9.61 -4.09
C LEU A 113 4.28 8.51 -3.99
N ALA A 114 4.26 7.76 -2.89
CA ALA A 114 3.30 6.67 -2.68
C ALA A 114 1.92 7.18 -2.22
N ARG A 115 1.80 8.42 -1.73
CA ARG A 115 0.53 8.96 -1.20
C ARG A 115 -0.57 8.98 -2.24
N ALA A 116 -0.23 9.28 -3.50
CA ALA A 116 -1.17 9.28 -4.61
C ALA A 116 -1.85 7.91 -4.82
N GLU A 117 -1.17 6.83 -4.42
CA GLU A 117 -1.63 5.45 -4.57
C GLU A 117 -1.87 4.76 -3.21
N GLN A 118 -2.16 5.51 -2.13
CA GLN A 118 -2.41 4.96 -0.79
C GLN A 118 -1.25 4.07 -0.29
N GLY A 119 -0.01 4.57 -0.39
CA GLY A 119 1.17 3.89 0.13
C GLY A 119 1.62 2.69 -0.70
N LEU A 120 1.06 2.48 -1.90
CA LEU A 120 1.42 1.36 -2.77
C LEU A 120 2.90 1.41 -3.17
N ALA A 121 3.59 0.28 -3.05
CA ALA A 121 5.00 0.15 -3.36
C ALA A 121 5.33 -1.24 -3.91
N VAL A 122 6.39 -1.32 -4.71
CA VAL A 122 6.99 -2.60 -5.11
C VAL A 122 8.08 -2.95 -4.11
N VAL A 123 8.00 -4.14 -3.53
CA VAL A 123 9.03 -4.72 -2.65
C VAL A 123 9.73 -5.86 -3.37
N ALA A 124 11.07 -5.80 -3.40
CA ALA A 124 11.95 -6.82 -3.93
C ALA A 124 12.71 -7.52 -2.79
N THR A 125 12.69 -8.85 -2.79
CA THR A 125 13.41 -9.70 -1.83
C THR A 125 14.28 -10.73 -2.53
N LEU A 126 15.34 -11.18 -1.86
CA LEU A 126 16.29 -12.14 -2.41
C LEU A 126 15.86 -13.58 -2.13
N ARG A 127 15.69 -14.39 -3.18
CA ARG A 127 15.41 -15.82 -3.09
C ARG A 127 16.66 -16.63 -2.73
N THR A 128 16.46 -17.91 -2.43
CA THR A 128 17.56 -18.84 -2.13
C THR A 128 18.43 -19.15 -3.35
N ASP A 129 17.88 -19.11 -4.56
CA ASP A 129 18.61 -19.27 -5.83
C ASP A 129 19.27 -17.96 -6.32
N ALA A 130 19.39 -16.96 -5.43
CA ALA A 130 19.91 -15.62 -5.70
C ALA A 130 19.11 -14.80 -6.73
N THR A 131 17.92 -15.26 -7.16
CA THR A 131 17.01 -14.44 -7.99
C THR A 131 16.16 -13.49 -7.13
N ILE A 132 15.53 -12.50 -7.78
CA ILE A 132 14.71 -11.49 -7.10
C ILE A 132 13.24 -11.85 -7.15
N GLN A 133 12.57 -11.82 -6.01
CA GLN A 133 11.12 -11.89 -5.88
C GLN A 133 10.56 -10.49 -5.68
N SER A 134 9.72 -10.04 -6.61
CA SER A 134 8.98 -8.79 -6.49
C SER A 134 7.52 -9.04 -6.13
N SER A 135 6.98 -8.19 -5.26
CA SER A 135 5.54 -8.13 -4.92
C SER A 135 5.14 -6.70 -4.64
N VAL A 136 3.83 -6.41 -4.71
CA VAL A 136 3.29 -5.12 -4.34
C VAL A 136 2.75 -5.17 -2.91
N VAL A 137 2.95 -4.10 -2.15
CA VAL A 137 2.43 -3.93 -0.79
C VAL A 137 1.94 -2.49 -0.58
N ASN A 138 1.10 -2.30 0.43
CA ASN A 138 0.86 -0.99 1.00
C ASN A 138 1.85 -0.75 2.15
N THR A 139 2.53 0.38 2.09
CA THR A 139 3.57 0.78 3.05
C THR A 139 3.15 2.05 3.77
N GLY A 140 3.70 2.26 4.97
CA GLY A 140 3.62 3.51 5.72
C GLY A 140 4.96 3.83 6.38
N VAL A 141 5.17 5.11 6.69
CA VAL A 141 6.32 5.54 7.51
C VAL A 141 5.87 5.71 8.96
N LEU A 142 6.62 5.14 9.90
CA LEU A 142 6.39 5.29 11.34
C LEU A 142 7.72 5.35 12.09
N ALA A 143 7.64 5.69 13.38
CA ALA A 143 8.75 5.50 14.31
C ALA A 143 8.81 4.03 14.74
N HIS A 144 10.01 3.46 14.77
CA HIS A 144 10.23 2.12 15.30
C HIS A 144 9.83 2.08 16.79
N PRO A 145 9.07 1.07 17.26
CA PRO A 145 8.53 1.05 18.63
C PRO A 145 9.57 1.14 19.75
N VAL A 146 10.80 0.68 19.49
CA VAL A 146 11.90 0.69 20.47
C VAL A 146 12.91 1.81 20.22
N THR A 147 13.49 1.88 19.02
CA THR A 147 14.57 2.83 18.71
C THR A 147 14.06 4.24 18.39
N SER A 148 12.75 4.41 18.16
CA SER A 148 12.13 5.65 17.67
C SER A 148 12.66 6.13 16.31
N GLU A 149 13.51 5.34 15.63
CA GLU A 149 14.02 5.66 14.30
C GLU A 149 12.90 5.61 13.26
N SER A 150 12.96 6.46 12.25
CA SER A 150 11.99 6.43 11.16
C SER A 150 12.20 5.20 10.28
N VAL A 151 11.19 4.33 10.21
CA VAL A 151 11.20 3.11 9.42
C VAL A 151 10.08 3.13 8.38
N LEU A 152 10.32 2.44 7.27
CA LEU A 152 9.25 2.08 6.35
C LEU A 152 8.65 0.76 6.82
N ALA A 153 7.33 0.65 6.89
CA ALA A 153 6.70 -0.60 7.30
C ALA A 153 5.58 -1.02 6.39
N PHE A 154 5.34 -2.32 6.36
CA PHE A 154 4.18 -2.92 5.72
C PHE A 154 3.74 -4.17 6.48
N VAL A 155 2.47 -4.53 6.29
CA VAL A 155 1.93 -5.79 6.79
C VAL A 155 2.12 -6.87 5.74
N ALA A 156 2.63 -8.02 6.15
CA ALA A 156 2.84 -9.16 5.28
C ALA A 156 2.17 -10.43 5.82
N HIS A 157 1.76 -11.29 4.90
CA HIS A 157 1.33 -12.66 5.16
C HIS A 157 1.93 -13.58 4.09
N GLY A 158 1.76 -14.88 4.27
CA GLY A 158 2.24 -15.89 3.32
C GLY A 158 3.69 -16.29 3.53
N LYS A 159 4.08 -17.38 2.85
CA LYS A 159 5.33 -18.09 3.15
C LYS A 159 6.54 -17.50 2.43
N VAL A 160 6.40 -17.13 1.16
CA VAL A 160 7.54 -16.85 0.27
C VAL A 160 8.33 -15.60 0.70
N LYS A 161 7.69 -14.43 0.70
CA LYS A 161 8.34 -13.15 1.06
C LYS A 161 8.89 -13.17 2.48
N LEU A 162 8.11 -13.69 3.44
CA LEU A 162 8.57 -13.78 4.83
C LEU A 162 9.74 -14.76 4.99
N ALA A 163 9.73 -15.92 4.31
CA ALA A 163 10.86 -16.85 4.34
C ALA A 163 12.12 -16.24 3.74
N ASN A 164 12.00 -15.51 2.63
CA ASN A 164 13.12 -14.77 2.03
C ASN A 164 13.70 -13.78 3.05
N LEU A 165 12.85 -12.93 3.65
CA LEU A 165 13.30 -11.89 4.59
C LEU A 165 13.91 -12.46 5.88
N ARG A 166 13.41 -13.58 6.40
CA ARG A 166 14.00 -14.26 7.57
C ARG A 166 15.42 -14.72 7.30
N ALA A 167 15.67 -15.30 6.13
CA ALA A 167 17.00 -15.77 5.76
C ALA A 167 17.91 -14.63 5.28
N ARG A 168 17.34 -13.62 4.62
CA ARG A 168 18.02 -12.56 3.89
C ARG A 168 17.23 -11.25 4.05
N PRO A 169 17.51 -10.47 5.10
CA PRO A 169 16.68 -9.32 5.47
C PRO A 169 16.86 -8.11 4.55
N GLN A 170 17.79 -8.16 3.58
CA GLN A 170 17.94 -7.11 2.58
C GLN A 170 16.67 -6.98 1.74
N VAL A 171 16.15 -5.76 1.66
CA VAL A 171 14.91 -5.46 0.96
C VAL A 171 15.01 -4.11 0.27
N THR A 172 14.47 -4.06 -0.95
CA THR A 172 14.34 -2.82 -1.71
C THR A 172 12.87 -2.52 -1.88
N THR A 173 12.48 -1.29 -1.59
CA THR A 173 11.10 -0.81 -1.76
C THR A 173 11.08 0.40 -2.68
N THR A 174 10.31 0.33 -3.76
CA THR A 174 10.23 1.40 -4.76
C THR A 174 8.81 1.96 -4.82
N PHE A 175 8.72 3.29 -4.70
CA PHE A 175 7.52 4.09 -4.91
C PHE A 175 7.58 4.76 -6.26
N ARG A 176 6.42 4.97 -6.89
CA ARG A 176 6.35 5.68 -8.16
C ARG A 176 5.04 6.45 -8.31
N SER A 177 5.12 7.61 -8.95
CA SER A 177 3.97 8.40 -9.38
C SER A 177 4.30 8.98 -10.76
N GLY A 178 3.57 8.53 -11.79
CA GLY A 178 3.96 8.81 -13.18
C GLY A 178 5.37 8.29 -13.47
N TRP A 179 6.26 9.19 -13.94
CA TRP A 179 7.68 8.93 -14.20
C TRP A 179 8.59 9.20 -13.01
N GLN A 180 8.09 9.84 -11.94
CA GLN A 180 8.87 10.07 -10.73
C GLN A 180 8.90 8.80 -9.90
N TRP A 181 10.06 8.46 -9.36
CA TRP A 181 10.23 7.31 -8.50
C TRP A 181 11.26 7.58 -7.41
N ALA A 182 11.09 6.89 -6.29
CA ALA A 182 12.08 6.85 -5.22
C ALA A 182 12.18 5.42 -4.70
N THR A 183 13.38 5.03 -4.32
CA THR A 183 13.71 3.71 -3.83
C THR A 183 14.37 3.81 -2.46
N VAL A 184 13.94 2.94 -1.56
CA VAL A 184 14.49 2.74 -0.23
C VAL A 184 15.08 1.34 -0.19
N GLU A 185 16.40 1.25 -0.01
CA GLU A 185 17.09 0.03 0.34
C GLU A 185 17.27 -0.02 1.85
N GLY A 186 17.13 -1.20 2.43
CA GLY A 186 17.30 -1.36 3.87
C GLY A 186 17.28 -2.81 4.33
N ARG A 187 17.21 -2.96 5.65
CA ARG A 187 17.11 -4.26 6.33
C ARG A 187 15.77 -4.38 7.03
N ALA A 188 15.10 -5.50 6.78
CA ALA A 188 13.83 -5.85 7.41
C ALA A 188 14.04 -6.49 8.78
N GLU A 189 13.33 -5.98 9.77
CA GLU A 189 12.96 -6.66 11.01
C GLU A 189 11.52 -7.17 10.86
N ILE A 190 11.29 -8.45 11.18
CA ILE A 190 9.96 -9.06 11.12
C ILE A 190 9.44 -9.20 12.54
N ALA A 191 8.21 -8.76 12.78
CA ALA A 191 7.58 -8.80 14.08
C ALA A 191 6.17 -9.40 13.92
N GLY A 192 5.93 -10.58 14.48
CA GLY A 192 4.67 -11.29 14.26
C GLY A 192 4.56 -12.61 15.03
N PRO A 193 3.48 -13.38 14.86
CA PRO A 193 3.23 -14.58 15.65
C PRO A 193 4.24 -15.72 15.43
N ASN A 194 5.00 -15.68 14.33
CA ASN A 194 6.09 -16.61 14.02
C ASN A 194 7.48 -15.96 14.16
N ASP A 195 7.51 -14.67 14.55
CA ASP A 195 8.68 -13.81 14.56
C ASP A 195 8.63 -12.98 15.86
N PRO A 196 8.79 -13.63 17.03
CA PRO A 196 8.67 -12.95 18.31
C PRO A 196 9.78 -11.92 18.46
N GLN A 197 9.45 -10.78 19.04
CA GLN A 197 10.41 -9.76 19.42
C GLN A 197 10.37 -9.55 20.94
N PRO A 198 11.49 -9.25 21.61
CA PRO A 198 11.50 -9.00 23.06
C PRO A 198 10.55 -7.88 23.51
N TRP A 199 10.29 -6.94 22.60
CA TRP A 199 9.44 -5.76 22.80
C TRP A 199 7.97 -5.96 22.36
N LEU A 200 7.61 -7.16 21.88
CA LEU A 200 6.34 -7.40 21.19
C LEU A 200 5.53 -8.50 21.87
N ASP A 201 4.53 -8.10 22.66
CA ASP A 201 3.43 -8.97 23.06
C ASP A 201 2.30 -8.97 21.99
N SER A 202 1.27 -9.78 22.20
CA SER A 202 0.14 -9.94 21.27
C SER A 202 -0.67 -8.65 21.09
N GLU A 203 -0.83 -7.88 22.17
CA GLU A 203 -1.60 -6.63 22.17
C GLU A 203 -0.84 -5.53 21.43
N ARG A 204 0.47 -5.43 21.66
CA ARG A 204 1.35 -4.50 20.93
C ARG A 204 1.41 -4.86 19.46
N LEU A 205 1.43 -6.15 19.10
CA LEU A 205 1.36 -6.57 17.69
C LEU A 205 0.05 -6.12 17.05
N ARG A 206 -1.09 -6.33 17.72
CA ARG A 206 -2.41 -5.90 17.24
C ARG A 206 -2.43 -4.40 16.94
N LEU A 207 -1.92 -3.58 17.86
CA LEU A 207 -1.83 -2.13 17.70
C LEU A 207 -0.85 -1.73 16.57
N LEU A 208 0.32 -2.35 16.50
CA LEU A 208 1.31 -2.08 15.46
C LEU A 208 0.76 -2.36 14.05
N LEU A 209 0.00 -3.44 13.87
CA LEU A 209 -0.62 -3.75 12.58
C LEU A 209 -1.66 -2.67 12.17
N ARG A 210 -2.39 -2.10 13.13
CA ARG A 210 -3.28 -0.95 12.88
C ARG A 210 -2.49 0.31 12.53
N GLU A 211 -1.43 0.61 13.28
CA GLU A 211 -0.53 1.76 13.03
C GLU A 211 0.01 1.73 11.60
N ILE A 212 0.52 0.57 11.17
CA ILE A 212 1.02 0.37 9.80
C ILE A 212 -0.10 0.58 8.77
N PHE A 213 -1.29 0.01 9.00
CA PHE A 213 -2.42 0.15 8.10
C PHE A 213 -2.86 1.62 7.94
N VAL A 214 -2.93 2.37 9.05
CA VAL A 214 -3.26 3.81 9.03
C VAL A 214 -2.15 4.62 8.36
N ALA A 215 -0.89 4.35 8.68
CA ALA A 215 0.26 5.03 8.07
C ALA A 215 0.31 4.80 6.55
N ALA A 216 -0.19 3.65 6.07
CA ALA A 216 -0.35 3.35 4.66
C ALA A 216 -1.58 4.02 4.00
N GLY A 217 -2.30 4.90 4.72
CA GLY A 217 -3.49 5.59 4.22
C GLY A 217 -4.77 4.76 4.31
N GLY A 218 -4.77 3.66 5.06
CA GLY A 218 -5.95 2.86 5.34
C GLY A 218 -6.85 3.49 6.42
N SER A 219 -8.16 3.46 6.19
CA SER A 219 -9.18 3.69 7.22
C SER A 219 -10.07 2.45 7.37
N HIS A 220 -10.63 2.26 8.58
CA HIS A 220 -11.51 1.15 8.89
C HIS A 220 -12.56 1.54 9.94
N ASP A 221 -13.82 1.17 9.71
CA ASP A 221 -14.93 1.53 10.60
C ASP A 221 -15.18 0.47 11.68
N ASN A 222 -14.69 -0.77 11.47
CA ASN A 222 -14.82 -1.88 12.41
C ASN A 222 -13.45 -2.48 12.75
N TRP A 223 -12.74 -1.86 13.68
CA TRP A 223 -11.40 -2.31 14.02
C TRP A 223 -11.34 -3.68 14.71
N THR A 224 -12.42 -4.12 15.36
CA THR A 224 -12.49 -5.46 15.97
C THR A 224 -12.40 -6.55 14.92
N GLU A 225 -13.11 -6.40 13.79
CA GLU A 225 -13.04 -7.34 12.68
C GLU A 225 -11.65 -7.31 12.01
N PHE A 226 -11.06 -6.12 11.87
CA PHE A 226 -9.70 -5.98 11.36
C PHE A 226 -8.72 -6.81 12.21
N ASP A 227 -8.74 -6.67 13.53
CA ASP A 227 -7.85 -7.41 14.43
C ASP A 227 -8.05 -8.92 14.32
N ARG A 228 -9.31 -9.36 14.28
CA ARG A 228 -9.66 -10.77 14.16
C ARG A 228 -9.07 -11.37 12.88
N VAL A 229 -9.20 -10.69 11.76
CA VAL A 229 -8.64 -11.13 10.46
C VAL A 229 -7.11 -11.13 10.50
N MET A 230 -6.48 -10.08 11.04
CA MET A 230 -5.02 -9.99 11.14
C MET A 230 -4.43 -11.14 11.97
N ALA A 231 -5.08 -11.48 13.08
CA ALA A 231 -4.69 -12.60 13.93
C ALA A 231 -4.90 -13.96 13.24
N ALA A 232 -6.08 -14.17 12.62
CA ALA A 232 -6.40 -15.42 11.91
C ALA A 232 -5.43 -15.69 10.76
N ASP A 233 -5.07 -14.67 9.99
CA ASP A 233 -4.10 -14.75 8.89
C ASP A 233 -2.64 -14.86 9.37
N ARG A 234 -2.40 -14.77 10.69
CA ARG A 234 -1.06 -14.73 11.32
C ARG A 234 -0.15 -13.68 10.68
N ARG A 235 -0.68 -12.49 10.42
CA ARG A 235 0.08 -11.43 9.74
C ARG A 235 1.23 -10.93 10.59
N ALA A 236 2.31 -10.55 9.91
CA ALA A 236 3.49 -9.96 10.53
C ALA A 236 3.66 -8.51 10.07
N ALA A 237 4.16 -7.68 10.97
CA ALA A 237 4.74 -6.40 10.63
C ALA A 237 6.14 -6.64 10.06
N VAL A 238 6.46 -5.94 8.97
CA VAL A 238 7.82 -5.83 8.45
C VAL A 238 8.25 -4.39 8.62
N LEU A 239 9.30 -4.15 9.41
CA LEU A 239 9.88 -2.84 9.68
C LEU A 239 11.22 -2.75 8.95
N VAL A 240 11.32 -1.85 7.98
CA VAL A 240 12.51 -1.66 7.15
C VAL A 240 13.26 -0.44 7.64
N ARG A 241 14.45 -0.68 8.20
CA ARG A 241 15.40 0.37 8.53
C ARG A 241 16.13 0.80 7.24
N PRO A 242 16.01 2.06 6.79
CA PRO A 242 16.66 2.52 5.57
C PRO A 242 18.19 2.55 5.70
N ASP A 243 18.90 2.00 4.72
CA ASP A 243 20.35 2.12 4.57
C ASP A 243 20.70 3.11 3.44
N ARG A 244 19.92 3.13 2.36
CA ARG A 244 20.13 4.02 1.20
C ARG A 244 18.79 4.45 0.59
N ILE A 245 18.70 5.72 0.19
CA ILE A 245 17.52 6.28 -0.47
C ILE A 245 17.97 7.07 -1.69
N TYR A 246 17.31 6.83 -2.82
CA TYR A 246 17.62 7.49 -4.09
C TYR A 246 16.37 7.63 -4.96
N SER A 247 16.39 8.57 -5.89
CA SER A 247 15.29 8.87 -6.81
C SER A 247 15.83 9.32 -8.15
N ASN A 248 14.98 9.39 -9.18
CA ASN A 248 15.33 10.18 -10.36
C ASN A 248 15.25 11.69 -10.08
N PRO A 249 16.05 12.51 -10.80
CA PRO A 249 15.87 13.96 -10.77
C PRO A 249 14.47 14.31 -11.29
N SER A 250 13.79 15.21 -10.59
CA SER A 250 12.52 15.75 -11.08
C SER A 250 12.79 16.56 -12.35
N PRO A 251 11.94 16.49 -13.40
CA PRO A 251 12.19 17.16 -14.68
C PRO A 251 12.35 18.69 -14.61
N ALA A 252 11.98 19.31 -13.47
CA ALA A 252 12.22 20.73 -13.20
C ALA A 252 13.66 21.07 -12.73
N SER A 253 14.59 20.12 -12.78
CA SER A 253 15.97 20.26 -12.31
C SER A 253 17.02 20.15 -13.42
N ALA A 254 16.60 20.11 -14.69
CA ALA A 254 17.45 20.01 -15.88
C ALA A 254 17.40 21.31 -16.68
#